data_AF-A0AAU6MIP5-F1
#
_entry.id   AF-A0AAU6MIP5-F1
#
_cell.length_a   1.000
_cell.length_b   1.000
_cell.length_c   1.000
_cell.angle_alpha   90.00
_cell.angle_beta   90.00
_cell.angle_gamma   90.00
#
_symmetry.space_group_name_H-M   'P 1'
#
loop_
_entity.id
_entity.type
_entity.pdbx_description
1 polymer ?
#
loop_
_entity_poly.entity_id
_entity_poly.type
_entity_poly.pdbx_seq_one_letter_code
_entity_poly.pdbx_strand_id
1 'polypeptide(L)'
;MPRFAEFDASSLRHTSAVEGGFPWRGQTVTLIQVDAKGIVSQATRVTEKRAMLAQAGPKDLILAAWPGQWSQDVFLVDDLKAAREEID
;
A
#
# COMPACT_ATOMS: atom_id res chain seq x y z
N MET A 1 -3.51 -1.80 26.52
CA MET A 1 -3.60 -1.35 25.11
C MET A 1 -3.07 -2.48 24.25
N PRO A 2 -3.78 -2.95 23.22
CA PRO A 2 -3.24 -4.00 22.37
C PRO A 2 -2.04 -3.40 21.64
N ARG A 3 -0.86 -3.94 21.94
CA ARG A 3 0.34 -3.75 21.14
C ARG A 3 0.01 -4.46 19.84
N PHE A 4 -0.31 -3.75 18.77
CA PHE A 4 -0.60 -4.38 17.48
C PHE A 4 0.56 -5.33 17.19
N ALA A 5 0.25 -6.63 17.30
CA ALA A 5 1.13 -7.68 16.85
C ALA A 5 1.30 -7.48 15.34
N GLU A 6 2.44 -7.89 14.81
CA GLU A 6 2.77 -7.82 13.38
C GLU A 6 1.54 -8.18 12.53
N PHE A 7 1.25 -7.36 11.51
CA PHE A 7 0.10 -7.58 10.65
C PHE A 7 0.31 -8.88 9.86
N ASP A 8 -0.58 -9.86 10.05
CA ASP A 8 -0.61 -11.05 9.21
C ASP A 8 -1.32 -10.72 7.89
N ALA A 9 -0.51 -10.43 6.86
CA ALA A 9 -0.96 -10.15 5.51
C ALA A 9 -0.78 -11.35 4.56
N SER A 10 -0.53 -12.56 5.08
CA SER A 10 -0.20 -13.76 4.29
C SER A 10 -1.27 -14.19 3.29
N SER A 11 -2.53 -13.77 3.50
CA SER A 11 -3.66 -14.04 2.60
C SER A 11 -3.84 -12.98 1.51
N LEU A 12 -3.06 -11.89 1.52
CA LEU A 12 -3.13 -10.83 0.53
C LEU A 12 -2.17 -11.11 -0.64
N ARG A 13 -2.55 -10.63 -1.83
CA ARG A 13 -1.67 -10.62 -2.99
C ARG A 13 -0.60 -9.55 -2.80
N HIS A 14 0.57 -9.76 -3.38
CA HIS A 14 1.68 -8.81 -3.29
C HIS A 14 1.69 -7.89 -4.52
N THR A 15 2.04 -6.62 -4.32
CA THR A 15 2.23 -5.69 -5.44
C THR A 15 3.35 -6.11 -6.39
N SER A 16 4.41 -6.72 -5.86
CA SER A 16 5.53 -7.25 -6.66
C SER A 16 5.15 -8.43 -7.56
N ALA A 17 4.05 -9.11 -7.27
CA ALA A 17 3.58 -10.29 -8.01
C ALA A 17 2.64 -9.93 -9.18
N VAL A 18 2.34 -8.65 -9.40
CA VAL A 18 1.47 -8.21 -10.50
C VAL A 18 2.25 -8.24 -11.82
N GLU A 19 1.82 -9.10 -12.74
CA GLU A 19 2.39 -9.19 -14.08
C GLU A 19 2.26 -7.85 -14.82
N GLY A 20 3.36 -7.37 -15.40
CA GLY A 20 3.41 -6.08 -16.08
C GLY A 20 3.62 -4.87 -15.16
N GLY A 21 3.79 -5.09 -13.85
CA GLY A 21 4.04 -4.04 -12.86
C GLY A 21 2.76 -3.45 -12.26
N PHE A 22 2.88 -2.89 -11.06
CA PHE A 22 1.75 -2.32 -10.35
C PHE A 22 1.51 -0.84 -10.77
N PRO A 23 0.27 -0.39 -11.04
CA PRO A 23 0.03 0.96 -11.57
C PRO A 23 0.02 2.06 -10.50
N TRP A 24 1.15 2.28 -9.81
CA TRP A 24 1.27 3.18 -8.64
C TRP A 24 0.70 4.60 -8.85
N ARG A 25 0.94 5.17 -10.03
CA ARG A 25 0.50 6.54 -10.39
C ARG A 25 -0.95 6.62 -10.85
N GLY A 26 -1.62 5.48 -11.02
CA GLY A 26 -3.02 5.42 -11.46
C GLY A 26 -3.93 6.14 -10.47
N GLN A 27 -4.79 7.03 -10.96
CA GLN A 27 -5.77 7.73 -10.12
C GLN A 27 -6.81 6.79 -9.52
N THR A 28 -6.96 5.60 -10.11
CA THR A 28 -7.82 4.53 -9.63
C THR A 28 -7.22 3.74 -8.47
N VAL A 29 -5.91 3.85 -8.23
CA VAL A 29 -5.23 3.18 -7.11
C VAL A 29 -5.34 4.05 -5.86
N THR A 30 -5.80 3.48 -4.75
CA THR A 30 -5.78 4.10 -3.42
C THR A 30 -4.79 3.36 -2.53
N LEU A 31 -3.87 4.09 -1.90
CA LEU A 31 -3.04 3.52 -0.84
C LEU A 31 -3.73 3.70 0.51
N ILE A 32 -3.62 2.70 1.36
CA ILE A 32 -4.12 2.69 2.73
C ILE A 32 -2.95 2.32 3.62
N GLN A 33 -2.63 3.17 4.60
CA GLN A 33 -1.63 2.88 5.62
C GLN A 33 -2.32 2.63 6.95
N VAL A 34 -1.89 1.59 7.66
CA VAL A 34 -2.16 1.39 9.08
C VAL A 34 -0.85 1.51 9.82
N ASP A 35 -0.71 2.55 10.64
CA ASP A 35 0.52 2.79 11.38
C ASP A 35 0.66 1.85 12.60
N ALA A 36 1.83 1.86 13.24
CA ALA A 36 2.09 1.06 14.44
C ALA A 36 1.17 1.39 15.66
N LYS A 37 0.43 2.51 15.63
CA LYS A 37 -0.56 2.88 16.65
C LYS A 37 -1.98 2.47 16.25
N GLY A 38 -2.17 1.90 15.05
CA GLY A 38 -3.46 1.53 14.49
C GLY A 38 -4.20 2.71 13.85
N ILE A 39 -3.53 3.83 13.58
CA ILE A 39 -4.12 4.95 12.84
C ILE A 39 -4.18 4.56 11.37
N VAL A 40 -5.39 4.67 10.81
CA VAL A 40 -5.64 4.40 9.38
C VAL A 40 -5.64 5.71 8.62
N SER A 41 -4.87 5.78 7.54
CA SER A 41 -4.87 6.90 6.61
C SER A 41 -4.91 6.40 5.16
N GLN A 42 -5.36 7.25 4.23
CA GLN A 42 -5.45 6.91 2.82
C GLN A 42 -4.83 8.00 1.94
N ALA A 43 -4.34 7.61 0.76
CA ALA A 43 -3.79 8.49 -0.24
C ALA A 43 -4.30 8.11 -1.64
N THR A 44 -4.86 9.10 -2.34
CA THR A 44 -5.46 8.89 -3.68
C THR A 44 -4.68 9.62 -4.76
N ARG A 45 -4.14 10.81 -4.44
CA ARG A 45 -3.33 11.60 -5.37
C ARG A 45 -1.88 11.14 -5.35
N VAL A 46 -1.19 11.25 -6.49
CA VAL A 46 0.23 10.87 -6.61
C VAL A 46 1.10 11.55 -5.55
N THR A 47 0.87 12.83 -5.26
CA THR A 47 1.60 13.58 -4.23
C THR A 47 1.35 13.06 -2.82
N GLU A 48 0.11 12.68 -2.50
CA GLU A 48 -0.26 12.07 -1.20
C GLU A 48 0.37 10.69 -1.06
N LYS A 49 0.32 9.88 -2.12
CA LYS A 49 0.90 8.53 -2.13
C LYS A 49 2.41 8.58 -1.93
N ARG A 50 3.09 9.51 -2.59
CA ARG A 50 4.52 9.75 -2.40
C ARG A 50 4.83 10.14 -0.95
N ALA A 51 4.07 11.07 -0.38
CA ALA A 51 4.25 11.49 1.01
C ALA A 51 4.04 10.33 1.99
N MET A 52 3.00 9.51 1.77
CA MET A 52 2.70 8.32 2.57
C MET A 52 3.84 7.30 2.49
N LEU A 53 4.28 6.92 1.28
CA LEU A 53 5.36 5.96 1.10
C LEU A 53 6.69 6.47 1.68
N ALA A 54 6.98 7.77 1.60
CA ALA A 54 8.17 8.36 2.19
C ALA A 54 8.17 8.32 3.73
N GLN A 55 7.00 8.43 4.36
CA GLN A 55 6.84 8.42 5.82
C GLN A 55 6.67 7.02 6.41
N ALA A 56 6.31 6.04 5.58
CA ALA A 56 6.07 4.66 5.97
C ALA A 56 7.25 4.05 6.73
N GLY A 57 6.99 3.66 7.97
CA GLY A 57 7.94 2.96 8.83
C GLY A 57 7.89 1.43 8.65
N PRO A 58 8.89 0.70 9.18
CA PRO A 58 8.98 -0.76 9.04
C PRO A 58 7.88 -1.56 9.78
N LYS A 59 7.07 -0.89 10.60
CA LYS A 59 5.95 -1.49 11.34
C LYS A 59 4.58 -1.10 10.79
N ASP A 60 4.58 -0.29 9.73
CA ASP A 60 3.35 0.16 9.12
C ASP A 60 2.93 -0.86 8.05
N LEU A 61 1.64 -1.16 8.00
CA LEU A 61 1.06 -1.92 6.90
C LEU A 61 0.63 -0.94 5.82
N ILE A 62 1.11 -1.15 4.60
CA ILE A 62 0.61 -0.42 3.43
C ILE A 62 -0.11 -1.39 2.50
N LEU A 63 -1.34 -1.03 2.17
CA LEU A 63 -2.18 -1.73 1.22
C LEU A 63 -2.42 -0.85 0.00
N ALA A 64 -2.52 -1.47 -1.16
CA ALA A 64 -2.94 -0.82 -2.38
C ALA A 64 -4.26 -1.42 -2.84
N ALA A 65 -5.31 -0.60 -2.87
CA ALA A 65 -6.57 -0.94 -3.49
C ALA A 65 -6.53 -0.50 -4.96
N TRP A 66 -6.68 -1.46 -5.87
CA TRP A 66 -6.73 -1.21 -7.31
C TRP A 66 -8.01 -1.83 -7.89
N PRO A 67 -8.90 -1.04 -8.52
CA PRO A 67 -10.06 -1.60 -9.19
C PRO A 67 -9.59 -2.38 -10.41
N GLY A 68 -9.73 -3.71 -10.32
CA GLY A 68 -9.68 -4.58 -11.47
C GLY A 68 -10.94 -4.41 -12.32
N GLN A 69 -11.01 -5.15 -13.43
CA GLN A 69 -12.12 -5.08 -14.38
C GLN A 69 -13.47 -5.51 -13.77
N TRP A 70 -13.47 -6.31 -12.70
CA TRP A 70 -14.68 -6.91 -12.10
C TRP A 70 -14.76 -6.79 -10.57
N SER A 71 -13.65 -6.56 -9.87
CA SER A 71 -13.58 -6.41 -8.41
C SER A 71 -12.49 -5.42 -8.00
N GLN A 72 -12.65 -4.81 -6.82
CA GLN A 72 -11.57 -4.06 -6.18
C GLN A 72 -10.63 -5.06 -5.51
N ASP A 73 -9.43 -5.20 -6.06
CA ASP A 73 -8.40 -6.08 -5.50
C ASP A 73 -7.55 -5.27 -4.51
N VAL A 74 -7.23 -5.89 -3.37
CA VAL A 74 -6.38 -5.31 -2.34
C VAL A 74 -5.06 -6.07 -2.31
N PHE A 75 -3.98 -5.32 -2.42
CA PHE A 75 -2.62 -5.84 -2.45
C PHE A 75 -1.83 -5.35 -1.24
N LEU A 76 -0.97 -6.20 -0.70
CA LEU A 76 0.09 -5.83 0.21
C LEU A 76 1.19 -5.11 -0.58
N VAL A 77 1.59 -3.93 -0.12
CA VAL A 77 2.82 -3.27 -0.58
C VAL A 77 3.99 -3.91 0.15
N ASP A 78 4.57 -4.92 -0.48
CA ASP A 78 5.60 -5.79 0.08
C ASP A 78 7.02 -5.25 -0.13
N ASP A 79 7.23 -4.43 -1.16
CA ASP A 79 8.49 -3.72 -1.40
C ASP A 79 8.26 -2.20 -1.39
N LEU A 80 8.48 -1.59 -0.21
CA LEU A 80 8.39 -0.14 -0.05
C LEU A 80 9.46 0.61 -0.85
N LYS A 81 10.61 0.00 -1.11
CA LYS A 81 11.69 0.65 -1.86
C LYS A 81 11.30 0.76 -3.34
N ALA A 82 10.88 -0.34 -3.95
CA ALA A 82 10.39 -0.34 -5.33
C ALA A 82 9.17 0.59 -5.50
N ALA A 83 8.24 0.57 -4.55
CA ALA A 83 7.07 1.46 -4.57
C ALA A 83 7.45 2.95 -4.56
N ARG A 84 8.49 3.34 -3.81
CA ARG A 84 9.01 4.72 -3.79
C ARG A 84 9.64 5.11 -5.12
N GLU A 85 10.43 4.23 -5.72
CA GLU A 85 11.08 4.46 -7.00
C GLU A 85 10.06 4.61 -8.15
N GLU A 86 9.00 3.81 -8.16
CA GLU A 86 7.99 3.87 -9.22
C GLU A 86 7.05 5.10 -9.12
N ILE A 87 6.86 5.66 -7.93
CA ILE A 87 5.96 6.81 -7.71
C ILE A 87 6.64 8.19 -7.84
N ASP A 88 7.97 8.24 -7.84
CA ASP A 88 8.78 9.45 -7.96
C ASP A 88 8.80 10.06 -9.38
#